data_AF-A0A7S0Q4F7-F1
#
_entry.id   AF-A0A7S0Q4F7-F1
#
_cell.length_a   1.000
_cell.length_b   1.000
_cell.length_c   1.000
_cell.angle_alpha   90.00
_cell.angle_beta   90.00
_cell.angle_gamma   90.00
#
_symmetry.space_group_name_H-M   'P 1'
#
loop_
_entity.id
_entity.type
_entity.pdbx_description
1 polymer ?
#
loop_
_entity_poly.entity_id
_entity_poly.type
_entity_poly.pdbx_seq_one_letter_code
_entity_poly.pdbx_strand_id
1 'polypeptide(L)'
;AGYAISSLGPAAIAAVHAAVPALELDVHLAVREPARHVVEVAAAGASRITFQLESLASTYEALDLVRAIIDAGCTVGVCLAPSTPISALAPLLEVGEGLIELV
;
A
#
# COMPACT_ATOMS: atom_id res chain seq x y z
N ALA A 1 -8.73 -18.27 -11.49
CA ALA A 1 -9.14 -19.00 -10.27
C ALA A 1 -8.59 -18.24 -9.08
N GLY A 2 -9.46 -17.74 -8.19
CA GLY A 2 -9.11 -17.18 -6.88
C GLY A 2 -8.45 -15.79 -6.89
N TYR A 3 -9.26 -14.73 -6.86
CA TYR A 3 -8.80 -13.42 -6.40
C TYR A 3 -9.17 -13.28 -4.93
N ALA A 4 -8.18 -13.14 -4.05
CA ALA A 4 -8.40 -12.90 -2.63
C ALA A 4 -8.66 -11.40 -2.42
N ILE A 5 -9.89 -11.06 -2.06
CA ILE A 5 -10.19 -9.78 -1.40
C ILE A 5 -9.48 -9.86 -0.03
N SER A 6 -8.65 -8.88 0.30
CA SER A 6 -8.14 -8.71 1.68
C SER A 6 -9.33 -8.84 2.63
N SER A 7 -9.27 -9.80 3.56
CA SER A 7 -10.37 -10.22 4.43
C SER A 7 -10.94 -9.09 5.31
N LEU A 8 -10.29 -7.93 5.34
CA LEU A 8 -10.63 -6.75 6.12
C LEU A 8 -10.67 -5.52 5.20
N GLY A 9 -11.88 -5.14 4.78
CA GLY A 9 -12.11 -3.92 4.02
C GLY A 9 -12.08 -2.65 4.88
N PRO A 10 -12.35 -1.48 4.28
CA PRO A 10 -12.34 -0.17 4.95
C PRO A 10 -13.15 -0.10 6.24
N ALA A 11 -14.29 -0.79 6.32
CA ALA A 11 -15.10 -0.84 7.54
C ALA A 11 -14.36 -1.48 8.74
N ALA A 12 -13.54 -2.51 8.49
CA ALA A 12 -12.74 -3.14 9.53
C ALA A 12 -11.59 -2.23 9.97
N ILE A 13 -10.94 -1.56 9.02
CA ILE A 13 -9.87 -0.59 9.29
C ILE A 13 -10.43 0.54 10.18
N ALA A 14 -11.58 1.11 9.81
CA ALA A 14 -12.24 2.16 10.59
C ALA A 14 -12.65 1.69 12.00
N ALA A 15 -13.14 0.45 12.12
CA ALA A 15 -13.50 -0.11 13.42
C ALA A 15 -12.28 -0.28 14.34
N VAL A 16 -11.15 -0.77 13.80
CA VAL A 16 -9.90 -0.92 14.57
C VAL A 16 -9.34 0.46 14.94
N HIS A 17 -9.30 1.40 13.99
CA HIS A 17 -8.83 2.75 14.23
C HIS A 17 -9.65 3.47 15.32
N ALA A 18 -10.98 3.34 15.30
CA ALA A 18 -11.84 3.90 16.33
C ALA A 18 -11.64 3.23 17.71
N ALA A 19 -11.40 1.92 17.74
CA ALA A 19 -11.19 1.17 18.99
C ALA A 19 -9.83 1.47 19.64
N VAL A 20 -8.78 1.68 18.84
CA VAL A 20 -7.42 1.94 19.32
C VAL A 20 -6.76 3.04 18.48
N PRO A 21 -7.07 4.34 18.72
CA PRO A 21 -6.61 5.44 17.86
C PRO A 21 -5.08 5.63 17.81
N ALA A 22 -4.36 5.13 18.80
CA ALA A 22 -2.90 5.19 18.87
C ALA A 22 -2.20 4.05 18.11
N LEU A 23 -2.95 3.07 17.57
CA LEU A 23 -2.40 1.94 16.83
C LEU A 23 -2.15 2.36 15.38
N GLU A 24 -0.91 2.25 14.92
CA GLU A 24 -0.57 2.43 13.50
C GLU A 24 -1.04 1.22 12.69
N LEU A 25 -1.82 1.47 11.64
CA LEU A 25 -2.38 0.42 10.79
C LEU A 25 -1.62 0.35 9.46
N ASP A 26 -0.92 -0.76 9.25
CA ASP A 26 -0.35 -1.13 7.95
C ASP A 26 -1.36 -1.95 7.15
N VAL A 27 -1.83 -1.37 6.05
CA VAL A 27 -2.86 -1.97 5.20
C VAL A 27 -2.22 -2.47 3.90
N HIS A 28 -2.14 -3.78 3.77
CA HIS A 28 -1.70 -4.43 2.55
C HIS A 28 -2.84 -4.52 1.52
N LEU A 29 -2.74 -3.74 0.44
CA LEU A 29 -3.60 -3.77 -0.74
C LEU A 29 -3.21 -4.90 -1.69
N ALA A 30 -3.59 -6.13 -1.35
CA ALA A 30 -3.48 -7.29 -2.24
C ALA A 30 -4.59 -7.27 -3.32
N VAL A 31 -4.58 -6.25 -4.19
CA VAL A 31 -5.61 -6.01 -5.22
C VAL A 31 -4.98 -5.62 -6.56
N ARG A 32 -5.72 -5.82 -7.66
CA ARG A 32 -5.23 -5.55 -9.03
C ARG A 32 -5.01 -4.06 -9.33
N GLU A 33 -5.80 -3.17 -8.73
CA GLU A 33 -5.77 -1.74 -9.03
C GLU A 33 -5.64 -0.93 -7.72
N PRO A 34 -4.47 -0.99 -7.05
CA PRO A 34 -4.29 -0.42 -5.71
C PRO A 34 -4.57 1.09 -5.64
N ALA A 35 -4.29 1.83 -6.73
CA ALA A 35 -4.57 3.26 -6.83
C ALA A 35 -6.03 3.63 -6.54
N ARG A 36 -6.99 2.76 -6.86
CA ARG A 36 -8.43 3.01 -6.64
C ARG A 36 -8.83 3.00 -5.16
N HIS A 37 -8.01 2.40 -4.31
CA HIS A 37 -8.35 2.14 -2.91
C HIS A 37 -7.61 3.06 -1.93
N VAL A 38 -6.58 3.79 -2.39
CA VAL A 38 -5.74 4.64 -1.54
C VAL A 38 -6.56 5.61 -0.71
N VAL A 39 -7.44 6.39 -1.36
CA VAL A 39 -8.24 7.44 -0.68
C VAL A 39 -9.18 6.83 0.35
N GLU A 40 -9.86 5.74 0.00
CA GLU A 40 -10.83 5.08 0.89
C GLU A 40 -10.15 4.45 2.12
N VAL A 41 -9.00 3.81 1.91
CA VAL A 41 -8.24 3.14 2.97
C VAL A 41 -7.54 4.13 3.88
N ALA A 42 -6.97 5.21 3.33
CA ALA A 42 -6.42 6.31 4.11
C ALA A 42 -7.52 6.97 4.98
N ALA A 43 -8.69 7.28 4.39
CA ALA A 43 -9.82 7.84 5.11
C ALA A 43 -10.37 6.91 6.21
N ALA A 44 -10.21 5.59 6.06
CA ALA A 44 -10.58 4.61 7.07
C ALA A 44 -9.60 4.54 8.26
N GLY A 45 -8.46 5.24 8.21
CA GLY A 45 -7.48 5.30 9.30
C GLY A 45 -6.20 4.49 9.07
N ALA A 46 -5.88 4.13 7.82
CA ALA A 46 -4.59 3.53 7.51
C ALA A 46 -3.45 4.53 7.78
N SER A 47 -2.41 4.06 8.48
CA SER A 47 -1.17 4.83 8.71
C SER A 47 -0.13 4.53 7.64
N ARG A 48 -0.14 3.29 7.13
CA ARG A 48 0.68 2.84 6.02
C ARG A 48 -0.17 2.09 5.01
N ILE A 49 0.16 2.26 3.74
CA ILE A 49 -0.43 1.49 2.64
C ILE A 49 0.70 0.72 1.94
N THR A 50 0.58 -0.60 1.96
CA THR A 50 1.52 -1.52 1.32
C THR A 50 0.89 -2.10 0.05
N PHE A 51 1.59 -2.03 -1.08
CA PHE A 51 1.13 -2.61 -2.35
C PHE A 51 2.13 -3.61 -2.92
N GLN A 52 1.64 -4.55 -3.73
CA GLN A 52 2.48 -5.51 -4.43
C GLN A 52 2.95 -4.90 -5.77
N LEU A 53 4.26 -4.80 -5.96
CA LEU A 53 4.85 -4.12 -7.14
C LEU A 53 4.36 -4.73 -8.46
N GLU A 54 4.17 -6.05 -8.47
CA GLU A 54 3.73 -6.84 -9.63
C GLU A 54 2.27 -6.58 -10.02
N SER A 55 1.49 -5.87 -9.19
CA SER A 55 0.13 -5.47 -9.54
C SER A 55 0.08 -4.29 -10.52
N LEU A 56 1.23 -3.67 -10.81
CA LEU A 56 1.37 -2.50 -11.65
C LEU A 56 2.04 -2.84 -12.98
N ALA A 57 1.62 -2.20 -14.05
CA ALA A 57 2.12 -2.51 -15.40
C ALA A 57 3.45 -1.82 -15.71
N SER A 58 3.82 -0.79 -14.95
CA SER A 58 5.06 -0.04 -15.18
C SER A 58 5.60 0.62 -13.92
N THR A 59 6.89 1.00 -13.96
CA THR A 59 7.52 1.82 -12.93
C THR A 59 6.86 3.19 -12.77
N TYR A 60 6.33 3.79 -13.84
CA TYR A 60 5.62 5.07 -13.76
C TYR A 60 4.34 4.95 -12.94
N GLU A 61 3.56 3.89 -13.12
CA GLU A 61 2.37 3.62 -12.30
C GLU A 61 2.74 3.43 -10.82
N ALA A 62 3.88 2.79 -10.54
CA ALA A 62 4.38 2.63 -9.17
C ALA A 62 4.74 3.98 -8.53
N LEU A 63 5.41 4.86 -9.28
CA LEU A 63 5.76 6.20 -8.80
C LEU A 63 4.51 7.06 -8.55
N ASP A 64 3.52 7.00 -9.42
CA ASP A 64 2.27 7.74 -9.25
C ASP A 64 1.45 7.22 -8.06
N LEU A 65 1.46 5.90 -7.84
CA LEU A 65 0.85 5.30 -6.66
C LEU A 65 1.55 5.74 -5.36
N VAL A 66 2.88 5.72 -5.32
CA VAL A 66 3.68 6.20 -4.18
C VAL A 66 3.28 7.63 -3.82
N ARG A 67 3.20 8.53 -4.81
CA ARG A 67 2.77 9.91 -4.62
C ARG A 67 1.35 9.99 -4.07
N ALA A 68 0.42 9.23 -4.66
CA ALA A 68 -0.97 9.22 -4.20
C ALA A 68 -1.11 8.77 -2.74
N ILE A 69 -0.30 7.82 -2.27
CA ILE A 69 -0.30 7.36 -0.88
C ILE A 69 0.25 8.45 0.06
N ILE A 70 1.34 9.11 -0.34
CA ILE A 70 1.93 10.22 0.43
C ILE A 70 0.97 11.40 0.52
N ASP A 71 0.34 11.79 -0.60
CA ASP A 71 -0.65 12.87 -0.66
C ASP A 71 -1.90 12.56 0.18
N ALA A 72 -2.21 11.28 0.37
CA ALA A 72 -3.28 10.82 1.26
C ALA A 72 -2.90 10.81 2.76
N GLY A 73 -1.66 11.19 3.09
CA GLY A 73 -1.15 11.28 4.47
C GLY A 73 -0.66 9.96 5.05
N CYS A 74 -0.43 8.94 4.23
CA CYS A 74 0.07 7.63 4.66
C CYS A 74 1.55 7.45 4.32
N THR A 75 2.22 6.55 5.05
CA THR A 75 3.53 6.02 4.65
C THR A 75 3.35 4.90 3.60
N VAL A 76 4.41 4.61 2.84
CA VAL A 76 4.37 3.65 1.73
C VAL A 76 5.14 2.37 2.05
N GLY A 77 4.52 1.22 1.85
CA GLY A 77 5.19 -0.09 1.84
C GLY A 77 5.15 -0.73 0.45
N VAL A 78 6.15 -1.57 0.13
CA VAL A 78 6.20 -2.30 -1.14
C VAL A 78 6.49 -3.77 -0.88
N CYS A 79 5.56 -4.63 -1.24
CA CYS A 79 5.70 -6.08 -1.21
C CYS A 79 6.21 -6.59 -2.57
N LEU A 80 7.14 -7.54 -2.54
CA LEU A 80 7.64 -8.24 -3.72
C LEU A 80 7.28 -9.72 -3.63
N ALA A 81 6.86 -10.31 -4.75
CA ALA A 81 6.81 -11.75 -4.87
C ALA A 81 8.24 -12.35 -4.76
N PRO A 82 8.40 -13.59 -4.25
CA PRO A 82 9.72 -14.21 -4.11
C PRO A 82 10.53 -14.33 -5.41
N SER A 83 9.85 -14.36 -6.56
CA SER A 83 10.48 -14.41 -7.89
C SER A 83 10.96 -13.06 -8.40
N THR A 84 10.56 -11.96 -7.75
CA THR A 84 10.86 -10.62 -8.21
C THR A 84 12.16 -10.13 -7.58
N PRO A 85 13.15 -9.71 -8.40
CA PRO A 85 14.43 -9.30 -7.87
C PRO A 85 14.29 -7.99 -7.09
N ILE A 86 14.99 -7.88 -5.96
CA ILE A 86 15.00 -6.68 -5.12
C ILE A 86 15.43 -5.41 -5.86
N SER A 87 16.23 -5.55 -6.93
CA SER A 87 16.63 -4.44 -7.79
C SER A 87 15.47 -3.72 -8.47
N ALA A 88 14.29 -4.35 -8.56
CA ALA A 88 13.08 -3.72 -9.08
C ALA A 88 12.60 -2.54 -8.22
N LEU A 89 13.04 -2.43 -6.96
CA LEU A 89 12.73 -1.31 -6.07
C LEU A 89 13.57 -0.06 -6.33
N ALA A 90 14.69 -0.17 -7.06
CA ALA A 90 15.64 0.93 -7.25
C ALA A 90 14.97 2.25 -7.69
N PRO A 91 14.02 2.26 -8.64
CA PRO A 91 13.37 3.50 -9.07
C PRO A 91 12.48 4.15 -8.00
N LEU A 92 11.96 3.36 -7.05
CA LEU A 92 11.05 3.84 -6.01
C LEU A 92 11.82 4.47 -4.84
N LEU A 93 13.05 4.01 -4.59
CA LEU A 93 13.93 4.52 -3.55
C LEU A 93 14.38 5.97 -3.81
N GLU A 94 14.36 6.43 -5.06
CA GLU A 94 14.74 7.81 -5.42
C GLU A 94 13.62 8.83 -5.13
N VAL A 95 12.38 8.37 -4.96
CA VAL A 95 11.18 9.24 -4.88
C VAL A 95 10.52 9.20 -3.50
N GLY A 96 10.71 8.13 -2.74
CA GLY A 96 10.14 7.99 -1.40
C GLY A 96 11.02 8.60 -0.32
N GLU A 97 10.60 9.71 0.31
CA GLU A 97 11.04 10.05 1.66
C GLU A 97 10.26 9.18 2.66
N GLY A 98 10.65 7.91 2.82
CA GLY A 98 9.96 6.98 3.71
C GLY A 98 10.47 5.55 3.61
N LEU A 99 10.33 4.83 4.72
CA LEU A 99 10.74 3.42 4.87
C LEU A 99 9.99 2.52 3.87
N ILE A 100 10.68 2.06 2.84
CA ILE A 100 10.22 0.91 2.03
C ILE A 100 10.50 -0.34 2.85
N GLU A 101 9.44 -0.88 3.48
CA GLU A 101 9.51 -2.16 4.17
C GLU A 101 9.12 -3.29 3.21
N LEU A 102 10.00 -4.30 3.13
CA LEU A 102 9.80 -5.50 2.31
C LEU A 102 9.04 -6.53 3.15
N VAL A 103 7.75 -6.71 2.86
CA VAL A 103 6.88 -7.72 3.49
C VAL A 103 6.76 -8.95 2.61
#